data_AF-A0A537KYP3-F1
#
_entry.id   AF-A0A537KYP3-F1
#
_cell.length_a   1.000
_cell.length_b   1.000
_cell.length_c   1.000
_cell.angle_alpha   90.00
_cell.angle_beta   90.00
_cell.angle_gamma   90.00
#
_symmetry.space_group_name_H-M   'P 1'
#
loop_
_entity.id
_entity.type
_entity.pdbx_description
1 polymer ?
#
loop_
_entity_poly.entity_id
_entity_poly.type
_entity_poly.pdbx_seq_one_letter_code
_entity_poly.pdbx_strand_id
1 'polypeptide(L)'
;MTTLQTIIDLQAAHRAVLEEPFRDEWRLAYADAREDMGLGLDAEFLRDRVAGKPDDTEGYWFGPALPNEVKAHQIYKGFVSGVSLACGGFQRHARELFSSHPIIGVILTDRHAGLVGLDGHDDLSYFLDEARWPTLTSKTDRLPHAVYELLEPDLLTRIGNKGFTSPERANRALSQALVRYGRGLVQPPLPELVFPKPEEEEKDR
;
A
#
# COMPACT_ATOMS: atom_id res chain seq x y z
N MET A 1 -7.22 -3.13 -36.15
CA MET A 1 -7.79 -2.35 -35.04
C MET A 1 -7.08 -1.00 -34.99
N THR A 2 -7.81 0.09 -34.81
CA THR A 2 -7.27 1.45 -34.74
C THR A 2 -6.47 1.61 -33.43
N THR A 3 -5.26 2.17 -33.49
CA THR A 3 -4.33 2.37 -32.36
C THR A 3 -4.99 2.97 -31.10
N LEU A 4 -6.05 3.78 -31.27
CA LEU A 4 -6.81 4.36 -30.17
C LEU A 4 -7.54 3.31 -29.31
N GLN A 5 -8.12 2.28 -29.93
CA GLN A 5 -8.85 1.24 -29.20
C GLN A 5 -7.89 0.46 -28.30
N THR A 6 -6.71 0.10 -28.83
CA THR A 6 -5.69 -0.63 -28.08
C THR A 6 -5.17 0.17 -26.88
N ILE A 7 -5.05 1.49 -27.00
CA ILE A 7 -4.68 2.37 -25.86
C ILE A 7 -5.76 2.33 -24.77
N ILE A 8 -7.04 2.38 -25.15
CA ILE A 8 -8.17 2.31 -24.22
C ILE A 8 -8.16 0.96 -23.49
N ASP A 9 -7.96 -0.13 -24.24
CA ASP A 9 -7.93 -1.49 -23.69
C ASP A 9 -6.76 -1.67 -22.71
N LEU A 10 -5.58 -1.13 -23.03
CA LEU A 10 -4.42 -1.13 -22.14
C LEU A 10 -4.69 -0.35 -20.84
N GLN A 11 -5.32 0.82 -20.93
CA GLN A 11 -5.68 1.62 -19.77
C GLN A 11 -6.71 0.92 -18.89
N ALA A 12 -7.72 0.29 -19.50
CA ALA A 12 -8.73 -0.48 -18.79
C ALA A 12 -8.12 -1.71 -18.08
N ALA A 13 -7.24 -2.44 -18.75
CA ALA A 13 -6.55 -3.59 -18.15
C ALA A 13 -5.60 -3.16 -17.02
N HIS A 14 -4.88 -2.05 -17.18
CA HIS A 14 -4.06 -1.49 -16.09
C HIS A 14 -4.91 -1.15 -14.88
N ARG A 15 -6.05 -0.48 -15.12
CA ARG A 15 -6.98 -0.11 -14.07
C ARG A 15 -7.50 -1.33 -13.32
N ALA A 16 -7.84 -2.42 -14.01
CA ALA A 16 -8.28 -3.67 -13.38
C ALA A 16 -7.21 -4.26 -12.45
N VAL A 17 -5.92 -4.20 -12.82
CA VAL A 17 -4.80 -4.62 -11.95
C VAL A 17 -4.72 -3.77 -10.68
N LEU A 18 -4.96 -2.45 -10.78
CA LEU A 18 -4.97 -1.56 -9.62
C LEU A 18 -6.18 -1.83 -8.71
N GLU A 19 -7.33 -2.14 -9.29
CA GLU A 19 -8.59 -2.39 -8.56
C GLU A 19 -8.53 -3.71 -7.78
N GLU A 20 -8.10 -4.79 -8.42
CA GLU A 20 -8.05 -6.13 -7.85
C GLU A 20 -6.62 -6.71 -7.90
N PRO A 21 -5.72 -6.19 -7.04
CA PRO A 21 -4.28 -6.46 -7.13
C PRO A 21 -3.89 -7.89 -6.77
N PHE A 22 -4.81 -8.76 -6.34
CA PHE A 22 -4.50 -10.16 -6.06
C PHE A 22 -4.91 -11.10 -7.20
N ARG A 23 -5.66 -10.62 -8.20
CA ARG A 23 -6.16 -11.45 -9.29
C ARG A 23 -5.16 -11.52 -10.44
N ASP A 24 -4.81 -12.74 -10.80
CA ASP A 24 -3.86 -13.01 -11.88
C ASP A 24 -4.46 -12.74 -13.26
N GLU A 25 -5.77 -12.99 -13.42
CA GLU A 25 -6.50 -12.73 -14.67
C GLU A 25 -6.30 -11.30 -15.19
N TRP A 26 -6.29 -10.30 -14.30
CA TRP A 26 -6.11 -8.90 -14.70
C TRP A 26 -4.69 -8.59 -15.11
N ARG A 27 -3.69 -9.28 -14.52
CA ARG A 27 -2.29 -9.16 -14.95
C ARG A 27 -2.06 -9.78 -16.30
N LEU A 28 -2.69 -10.93 -16.56
CA LEU A 28 -2.64 -11.58 -17.86
C LEU A 28 -3.36 -10.76 -18.93
N ALA A 29 -4.54 -10.23 -18.65
CA ALA A 29 -5.24 -9.30 -19.55
C ALA A 29 -4.41 -8.04 -19.84
N TYR A 30 -3.68 -7.53 -18.83
CA TYR A 30 -2.76 -6.41 -19.03
C TYR A 30 -1.55 -6.79 -19.91
N ALA A 31 -1.01 -8.00 -19.76
CA ALA A 31 0.02 -8.53 -20.64
C ALA A 31 -0.49 -8.68 -22.09
N ASP A 32 -1.70 -9.19 -22.29
CA ASP A 32 -2.32 -9.32 -23.62
C ASP A 32 -2.47 -7.94 -24.29
N ALA A 33 -2.99 -6.94 -23.55
CA ALA A 33 -3.12 -5.57 -24.07
C ALA A 33 -1.77 -4.90 -24.38
N ARG A 34 -0.70 -5.28 -23.66
CA ARG A 34 0.68 -4.85 -23.96
C ARG A 34 1.18 -5.46 -25.27
N GLU A 35 0.95 -6.74 -25.48
CA GLU A 35 1.31 -7.43 -26.71
C GLU A 35 0.61 -6.81 -27.93
N ASP A 36 -0.68 -6.49 -27.80
CA ASP A 36 -1.45 -5.81 -28.85
C ASP A 36 -0.91 -4.40 -29.19
N MET A 37 -0.25 -3.74 -28.23
CA MET A 37 0.47 -2.46 -28.44
C MET A 37 1.86 -2.64 -29.04
N GLY A 38 2.28 -3.87 -29.37
CA GLY A 38 3.61 -4.20 -29.88
C GLY A 38 4.68 -4.31 -28.79
N LEU A 39 4.28 -4.40 -27.52
CA LEU A 39 5.18 -4.52 -26.36
C LEU A 39 5.31 -5.98 -25.92
N GLY A 40 5.65 -6.87 -26.86
CA GLY A 40 5.66 -8.33 -26.64
C GLY A 40 6.62 -8.79 -25.55
N LEU A 41 7.79 -8.16 -25.41
CA LEU A 41 8.76 -8.49 -24.35
C LEU A 41 8.22 -8.13 -22.95
N ASP A 42 7.51 -7.00 -22.82
CA ASP A 42 6.86 -6.62 -21.57
C ASP A 42 5.75 -7.62 -21.19
N ALA A 43 4.99 -8.07 -22.19
CA ALA A 43 3.91 -9.03 -22.03
C ALA A 43 4.43 -10.41 -21.59
N GLU A 44 5.47 -10.91 -22.26
CA GLU A 44 6.14 -12.17 -21.90
C GLU A 44 6.69 -12.11 -20.47
N PHE A 45 7.40 -11.02 -20.13
CA PHE A 45 7.90 -10.80 -18.77
C PHE A 45 6.78 -10.88 -17.72
N LEU A 46 5.63 -10.21 -17.97
CA LEU A 46 4.50 -10.23 -17.03
C LEU A 46 3.90 -11.64 -16.88
N ARG A 47 3.74 -12.38 -17.98
CA ARG A 47 3.23 -13.76 -17.95
C ARG A 47 4.16 -14.67 -17.16
N ASP A 48 5.47 -14.53 -17.34
CA ASP A 48 6.48 -15.26 -16.57
C ASP A 48 6.39 -14.93 -15.08
N ARG A 49 6.20 -13.65 -14.72
CA ARG A 49 6.04 -13.25 -13.31
C ARG A 49 4.74 -13.72 -12.68
N VAL A 50 3.68 -13.91 -13.47
CA VAL A 50 2.41 -14.48 -12.99
C VAL A 50 2.51 -16.00 -12.82
N ALA A 51 3.16 -16.70 -13.76
CA ALA A 51 3.32 -18.15 -13.75
C ALA A 51 4.42 -18.65 -12.79
N GLY A 52 5.44 -17.82 -12.54
CA GLY A 52 6.57 -18.14 -11.70
C GLY A 52 6.25 -18.14 -10.20
N LYS A 53 7.14 -18.77 -9.42
CA LYS A 53 7.22 -18.51 -7.98
C LYS A 53 7.68 -17.06 -7.79
N PRO A 54 7.34 -16.38 -6.67
CA PRO A 54 7.88 -15.06 -6.36
C PRO A 54 9.40 -15.17 -6.24
N ASP A 55 10.13 -15.01 -7.35
CA ASP A 55 11.57 -14.92 -7.33
C ASP A 55 11.93 -13.52 -6.85
N ASP A 56 12.61 -13.48 -5.70
CA ASP A 56 13.22 -12.34 -5.02
C ASP A 56 14.34 -11.68 -5.85
N THR A 57 14.19 -11.61 -7.17
CA THR A 57 15.13 -10.89 -8.03
C THR A 57 14.95 -9.40 -7.83
N GLU A 58 15.73 -8.87 -6.89
CA GLU A 58 15.89 -7.45 -6.61
C GLU A 58 16.03 -6.65 -7.91
N GLY A 59 15.10 -5.71 -8.13
CA GLY A 59 15.33 -4.57 -9.01
C GLY A 59 14.54 -4.51 -10.33
N TYR A 60 13.75 -5.52 -10.70
CA TYR A 60 13.00 -5.48 -11.97
C TYR A 60 11.49 -5.66 -11.77
N TRP A 61 10.74 -4.59 -12.08
CA TRP A 61 9.29 -4.54 -12.02
C TRP A 61 8.71 -3.79 -13.22
N PHE A 62 7.42 -4.00 -13.43
CA PHE A 62 6.60 -3.32 -14.38
C PHE A 62 6.00 -2.04 -13.78
N GLY A 63 6.09 -0.93 -14.51
CA GLY A 63 5.50 0.35 -14.15
C GLY A 63 6.49 1.52 -14.14
N PRO A 64 6.03 2.74 -13.83
CA PRO A 64 6.90 3.89 -13.74
C PRO A 64 7.96 3.74 -12.64
N ALA A 65 9.03 4.51 -12.75
CA ALA A 65 10.04 4.61 -11.71
C ALA A 65 9.44 5.24 -10.45
N LEU A 66 9.91 4.76 -9.29
CA LEU A 66 9.52 5.36 -8.02
C LEU A 66 10.24 6.70 -7.81
N PRO A 67 9.61 7.69 -7.14
CA PRO A 67 10.31 8.88 -6.68
C PRO A 67 11.50 8.50 -5.79
N ASN A 68 12.59 9.28 -5.81
CA ASN A 68 13.84 8.95 -5.11
C ASN A 68 13.69 8.68 -3.59
N GLU A 69 12.69 9.29 -2.95
CA GLU A 69 12.40 9.12 -1.51
C GLU A 69 11.50 7.92 -1.19
N VAL A 70 11.03 7.20 -2.22
CA VAL A 70 10.15 6.03 -2.11
C VAL A 70 10.95 4.78 -2.44
N LYS A 71 10.93 3.79 -1.53
CA LYS A 71 11.54 2.49 -1.77
C LYS A 71 10.45 1.44 -1.96
N ALA A 72 10.60 0.60 -2.98
CA ALA A 72 9.85 -0.65 -3.04
C ALA A 72 10.37 -1.57 -1.93
N HIS A 73 9.46 -2.11 -1.11
CA HIS A 73 9.80 -3.16 -0.13
C HIS A 73 9.08 -4.48 -0.44
N GLN A 74 8.21 -4.50 -1.45
CA GLN A 74 7.54 -5.70 -1.91
C GLN A 74 7.24 -5.59 -3.41
N ILE A 75 7.64 -6.62 -4.15
CA ILE A 75 7.27 -6.84 -5.55
C ILE A 75 6.35 -8.06 -5.60
N TYR A 76 5.15 -7.90 -6.15
CA TYR A 76 4.18 -8.99 -6.30
C TYR A 76 3.83 -9.17 -7.77
N LYS A 77 4.18 -10.35 -8.31
CA LYS A 77 3.92 -10.77 -9.69
C LYS A 77 4.25 -9.68 -10.71
N GLY A 78 5.47 -9.15 -10.60
CA GLY A 78 6.01 -8.15 -11.52
C GLY A 78 5.65 -6.72 -11.21
N PHE A 79 4.86 -6.40 -10.18
CA PHE A 79 4.53 -5.02 -9.82
C PHE A 79 5.04 -4.63 -8.43
N VAL A 80 5.38 -3.36 -8.24
CA VAL A 80 5.53 -2.79 -6.89
C VAL A 80 4.18 -2.89 -6.18
N SER A 81 4.15 -3.60 -5.06
CA SER A 81 2.94 -3.79 -4.25
C SER A 81 3.09 -3.24 -2.83
N GLY A 82 4.32 -3.01 -2.37
CA GLY A 82 4.62 -2.42 -1.06
C GLY A 82 5.67 -1.33 -1.16
N VAL A 83 5.40 -0.18 -0.53
CA VAL A 83 6.30 0.98 -0.54
C VAL A 83 6.62 1.48 0.86
N SER A 84 7.86 1.94 1.07
CA SER A 84 8.30 2.57 2.30
C SER A 84 8.85 3.97 2.03
N LEU A 85 8.41 4.94 2.82
CA LEU A 85 8.71 6.37 2.68
C LEU A 85 8.36 7.13 3.96
N ALA A 86 8.85 8.36 4.12
CA ALA A 86 8.44 9.21 5.23
C ALA A 86 6.98 9.72 5.05
N CYS A 87 6.28 10.06 6.15
CA CYS A 87 4.90 10.56 6.13
C CYS A 87 4.72 11.80 5.23
N GLY A 88 5.71 12.70 5.20
CA GLY A 88 5.71 13.85 4.30
C GLY A 88 5.79 13.45 2.82
N GLY A 89 6.59 12.44 2.50
CA GLY A 89 6.70 11.90 1.15
C GLY A 89 5.43 11.16 0.71
N PHE A 90 4.81 10.42 1.63
CA PHE A 90 3.50 9.79 1.37
C PHE A 90 2.44 10.82 0.99
N GLN A 91 2.31 11.92 1.75
CA GLN A 91 1.36 12.98 1.43
C GLN A 91 1.60 13.61 0.05
N ARG A 92 2.86 13.68 -0.39
CA ARG A 92 3.24 14.24 -1.69
C ARG A 92 2.96 13.28 -2.85
N HIS A 93 3.26 11.99 -2.67
CA HIS A 93 3.31 11.02 -3.77
C HIS A 93 2.15 10.02 -3.80
N ALA A 94 1.30 9.93 -2.76
CA ALA A 94 0.27 8.90 -2.65
C ALA A 94 -0.64 8.82 -3.89
N ARG A 95 -1.14 9.94 -4.42
CA ARG A 95 -1.99 9.91 -5.62
C ARG A 95 -1.29 9.26 -6.82
N GLU A 96 -0.05 9.65 -7.09
CA GLU A 96 0.73 9.15 -8.22
C GLU A 96 1.05 7.66 -8.06
N LEU A 97 1.49 7.26 -6.87
CA LEU A 97 1.82 5.87 -6.54
C LEU A 97 0.62 4.95 -6.74
N PHE A 98 -0.54 5.30 -6.18
CA PHE A 98 -1.75 4.48 -6.25
C PHE A 98 -2.42 4.50 -7.64
N SER A 99 -2.15 5.53 -8.46
CA SER A 99 -2.64 5.57 -9.84
C SER A 99 -1.79 4.71 -10.79
N SER A 100 -0.62 4.25 -10.35
CA SER A 100 0.37 3.60 -11.21
C SER A 100 0.71 2.17 -10.78
N HIS A 101 0.68 1.91 -9.48
CA HIS A 101 1.10 0.65 -8.90
C HIS A 101 -0.02 0.02 -8.05
N PRO A 102 -0.17 -1.31 -8.07
CA PRO A 102 -1.14 -2.05 -7.24
C PRO A 102 -0.67 -2.13 -5.78
N ILE A 103 -0.57 -0.97 -5.11
CA ILE A 103 -0.10 -0.86 -3.73
C ILE A 103 -1.11 -1.52 -2.77
N ILE A 104 -0.63 -2.51 -2.03
CA ILE A 104 -1.33 -3.24 -0.97
C ILE A 104 -0.69 -3.02 0.41
N GLY A 105 0.47 -2.37 0.49
CA GLY A 105 1.15 -2.08 1.75
C GLY A 105 1.93 -0.77 1.73
N VAL A 106 1.91 -0.05 2.84
CA VAL A 106 2.67 1.20 3.02
C VAL A 106 3.31 1.20 4.40
N ILE A 107 4.63 1.42 4.44
CA ILE A 107 5.39 1.60 5.68
C ILE A 107 5.84 3.05 5.78
N LEU A 108 5.44 3.75 6.84
CA LEU A 108 5.97 5.07 7.15
C LEU A 108 7.26 4.92 7.95
N THR A 109 8.39 5.34 7.37
CA THR A 109 9.73 5.10 7.95
C THR A 109 10.05 6.00 9.14
N ASP A 110 9.28 7.07 9.32
CA ASP A 110 9.42 8.08 10.36
C ASP A 110 8.25 8.05 11.35
N ARG A 111 7.43 7.00 11.35
CA ARG A 111 6.29 6.83 12.26
C ARG A 111 6.32 5.45 12.88
N HIS A 112 6.35 5.43 14.20
CA HIS A 112 6.38 4.19 14.97
C HIS A 112 5.24 4.15 15.97
N ALA A 113 4.69 2.96 16.19
CA ALA A 113 3.72 2.73 17.25
C ALA A 113 4.43 2.90 18.61
N GLY A 114 4.18 4.02 19.29
CA GLY A 114 4.74 4.31 20.59
C GLY A 114 3.84 3.80 21.73
N LEU A 115 4.44 3.19 22.75
CA LEU A 115 3.78 2.93 24.03
C LEU A 115 3.63 4.27 24.75
N VAL A 116 2.40 4.71 24.98
CA VAL A 116 2.14 5.88 25.82
C VAL A 116 1.33 5.41 27.01
N GLY A 117 2.03 5.14 28.10
CA GLY A 117 1.41 4.87 29.38
C GLY A 117 0.75 6.14 29.93
N LEU A 118 -0.53 6.36 29.61
CA LEU A 118 -1.35 7.29 30.36
C LEU A 118 -1.88 6.52 31.58
N ASP A 119 -1.45 6.91 32.78
CA ASP A 119 -1.91 6.39 34.07
C ASP A 119 -1.53 4.93 34.42
N GLY A 120 -0.32 4.49 34.07
CA GLY A 120 0.23 3.20 34.53
C GLY A 120 -0.33 1.97 33.79
N HIS A 121 -0.99 2.18 32.66
CA HIS A 121 -1.39 1.15 31.71
C HIS A 121 -0.71 1.43 30.35
N ASP A 122 0.04 0.46 29.82
CA ASP A 122 0.81 0.58 28.58
C ASP A 122 -0.11 0.51 27.34
N ASP A 123 -0.89 1.56 27.08
CA ASP A 123 -1.72 1.65 25.86
C ASP A 123 -0.89 2.22 24.68
N LEU A 124 -0.81 1.50 23.55
CA LEU A 124 -0.21 2.02 22.30
C LEU A 124 -1.12 3.08 21.69
N SER A 125 -0.88 4.36 21.98
CA SER A 125 -1.83 5.43 21.66
C SER A 125 -1.49 6.28 20.44
N TYR A 126 -0.26 6.25 19.89
CA TYR A 126 0.11 7.16 18.80
C TYR A 126 1.18 6.62 17.84
N PHE A 127 1.04 6.96 16.56
CA PHE A 127 2.11 6.87 15.56
C PHE A 127 2.93 8.16 15.62
N LEU A 128 3.98 8.16 16.43
CA LEU A 128 4.82 9.34 16.68
C LEU A 128 6.05 9.32 15.77
N ASP A 129 6.55 10.51 15.47
CA ASP A 129 7.93 10.71 15.03
C ASP A 129 8.83 10.65 16.27
N GLU A 130 9.52 9.52 16.49
CA GLU A 130 10.37 9.30 17.66
C GLU A 130 11.50 10.33 17.76
N ALA A 131 12.01 10.84 16.63
CA ALA A 131 13.08 11.82 16.62
C ALA A 131 12.63 13.22 17.07
N ARG A 132 11.32 13.48 17.11
CA ARG A 132 10.74 14.81 17.41
C ARG A 132 9.86 14.83 18.65
N TRP A 133 9.82 13.76 19.43
CA TRP A 133 9.14 13.78 20.73
C TRP A 133 10.02 14.46 21.80
N PRO A 134 9.52 15.38 22.66
CA PRO A 134 8.15 15.91 22.77
C PRO A 134 7.92 17.26 22.04
N THR A 135 8.80 17.67 21.13
CA THR A 135 8.76 18.98 20.45
C THR A 135 7.84 19.06 19.23
N LEU A 136 6.91 18.10 19.08
CA LEU A 136 5.89 18.05 18.03
C LEU A 136 5.00 19.30 18.05
N THR A 137 5.44 20.33 17.33
CA THR A 137 4.79 21.65 17.26
C THR A 137 4.04 21.85 15.94
N SER A 138 4.36 21.07 14.89
CA SER A 138 3.75 21.20 13.57
C SER A 138 2.62 20.19 13.31
N LYS A 139 1.54 20.66 12.67
CA LYS A 139 0.45 19.80 12.17
C LYS A 139 0.92 18.81 11.10
N THR A 140 2.02 19.08 10.40
CA THR A 140 2.61 18.19 9.38
C THR A 140 3.34 16.99 9.96
N ASP A 141 3.71 17.05 11.24
CA ASP A 141 4.39 15.95 11.94
C ASP A 141 3.38 14.88 12.40
N ARG A 142 2.09 15.20 12.36
CA ARG A 142 1.01 14.27 12.68
C ARG A 142 0.59 13.49 11.43
N LEU A 143 0.03 12.30 11.63
CA LEU A 143 -0.69 11.61 10.56
C LEU A 143 -1.80 12.53 10.02
N PRO A 144 -2.09 12.53 8.71
CA PRO A 144 -3.25 13.22 8.17
C PRO A 144 -4.52 12.79 8.90
N HIS A 145 -5.39 13.73 9.25
CA HIS A 145 -6.61 13.42 10.01
C HIS A 145 -7.48 12.36 9.33
N ALA A 146 -7.60 12.42 7.99
CA ALA A 146 -8.31 11.40 7.22
C ALA A 146 -7.70 9.99 7.36
N VAL A 147 -6.37 9.87 7.45
CA VAL A 147 -5.71 8.58 7.71
C VAL A 147 -6.02 8.11 9.13
N TYR A 148 -5.99 9.01 10.12
CA TYR A 148 -6.34 8.69 11.50
C TYR A 148 -7.78 8.17 11.62
N GLU A 149 -8.75 8.79 10.92
CA GLU A 149 -10.15 8.34 10.91
C GLU A 149 -10.31 6.93 10.32
N LEU A 150 -9.46 6.54 9.37
CA LEU A 150 -9.47 5.22 8.74
C LEU A 150 -8.79 4.11 9.55
N LEU A 151 -8.09 4.44 10.65
CA LEU A 151 -7.50 3.44 11.53
C LEU A 151 -8.58 2.59 12.19
N GLU A 152 -8.41 1.26 12.16
CA GLU A 152 -9.25 0.32 12.89
C GLU A 152 -8.54 -0.12 14.18
N PRO A 153 -8.90 0.44 15.35
CA PRO A 153 -8.32 0.02 16.62
C PRO A 153 -8.87 -1.34 17.06
N ASP A 154 -8.08 -2.09 17.82
CA ASP A 154 -8.56 -3.27 18.56
C ASP A 154 -8.85 -2.95 20.04
N LEU A 155 -8.50 -1.74 20.50
CA LEU A 155 -8.78 -1.21 21.81
C LEU A 155 -9.19 0.27 21.71
N LEU A 156 -10.17 0.69 22.52
CA LEU A 156 -10.39 2.12 22.78
C LEU A 156 -9.74 2.47 24.10
N THR A 157 -8.88 3.50 24.09
CA THR A 157 -8.32 4.00 25.34
C THR A 157 -9.42 4.63 26.20
N ARG A 158 -9.18 4.77 27.50
CA ARG A 158 -10.16 5.37 28.43
C ARG A 158 -10.62 6.78 28.05
N ILE A 159 -9.79 7.52 27.31
CA ILE A 159 -10.09 8.88 26.80
C ILE A 159 -10.62 8.88 25.35
N GLY A 160 -10.96 7.71 24.81
CA GLY A 160 -11.56 7.56 23.49
C GLY A 160 -10.58 7.59 22.32
N ASN A 161 -9.27 7.48 22.57
CA ASN A 161 -8.29 7.37 21.49
C ASN A 161 -8.27 5.95 20.92
N LYS A 162 -7.78 5.83 19.69
CA LYS A 162 -7.55 4.55 19.01
C LYS A 162 -6.30 3.89 19.59
N GLY A 163 -6.46 2.74 20.25
CA GLY A 163 -5.39 1.96 20.86
C GLY A 163 -5.15 0.63 20.15
N PHE A 164 -3.97 0.05 20.38
CA PHE A 164 -3.55 -1.22 19.79
C PHE A 164 -2.97 -2.18 20.83
N THR A 165 -3.25 -3.48 20.71
CA THR A 165 -2.72 -4.53 21.61
C THR A 165 -1.24 -4.84 21.42
N SER A 166 -0.66 -4.49 20.26
CA SER A 166 0.75 -4.73 19.93
C SER A 166 1.26 -3.79 18.83
N PRO A 167 2.59 -3.55 18.75
CA PRO A 167 3.18 -2.77 17.67
C PRO A 167 2.87 -3.33 16.28
N GLU A 168 2.79 -4.67 16.14
CA GLU A 168 2.47 -5.35 14.89
C GLU A 168 1.04 -5.05 14.43
N ARG A 169 0.07 -5.07 15.37
CA ARG A 169 -1.32 -4.70 15.11
C ARG A 169 -1.44 -3.24 14.71
N ALA A 170 -0.75 -2.35 15.43
CA ALA A 170 -0.70 -0.93 15.10
C ALA A 170 -0.13 -0.69 13.69
N ASN A 171 1.04 -1.25 13.38
CA ASN A 171 1.67 -1.08 12.07
C ASN A 171 0.80 -1.64 10.93
N ARG A 172 0.11 -2.76 11.16
CA ARG A 172 -0.85 -3.32 10.20
C ARG A 172 -2.03 -2.37 9.97
N ALA A 173 -2.66 -1.90 11.04
CA ALA A 173 -3.80 -0.98 10.94
C ALA A 173 -3.40 0.34 10.24
N LEU A 174 -2.20 0.85 10.51
CA LEU A 174 -1.68 2.03 9.82
C LEU A 174 -1.46 1.77 8.33
N SER A 175 -0.79 0.67 7.96
CA SER A 175 -0.59 0.31 6.56
C SER A 175 -1.92 0.19 5.81
N GLN A 176 -2.93 -0.45 6.42
CA GLN A 176 -4.27 -0.59 5.84
C GLN A 176 -4.98 0.76 5.68
N ALA A 177 -4.92 1.63 6.70
CA ALA A 177 -5.49 2.98 6.64
C ALA A 177 -4.83 3.84 5.55
N LEU A 178 -3.51 3.76 5.40
CA LEU A 178 -2.76 4.45 4.34
C LEU A 178 -3.15 3.94 2.95
N VAL A 179 -3.32 2.62 2.80
CA VAL A 179 -3.78 2.02 1.54
C VAL A 179 -5.19 2.48 1.19
N ARG A 180 -6.13 2.44 2.15
CA ARG A 180 -7.50 2.96 1.96
C ARG A 180 -7.49 4.44 1.56
N TYR A 181 -6.70 5.24 2.26
CA TYR A 181 -6.55 6.66 1.97
C TYR A 181 -6.00 6.88 0.55
N GLY A 182 -4.90 6.21 0.19
CA GLY A 182 -4.26 6.33 -1.13
C GLY A 182 -5.19 5.93 -2.27
N ARG A 183 -5.95 4.84 -2.11
CA ARG A 183 -6.97 4.38 -3.07
C ARG A 183 -8.09 5.39 -3.27
N GLY A 184 -8.47 6.12 -2.21
CA GLY A 184 -9.44 7.21 -2.26
C GLY A 184 -8.95 8.49 -2.97
N LEU A 185 -7.63 8.63 -3.22
CA LEU A 185 -7.07 9.80 -3.92
C LEU A 185 -7.07 9.69 -5.45
N VAL A 186 -7.28 8.48 -5.98
CA VAL A 186 -7.29 8.17 -7.42
C VAL A 186 -8.65 8.55 -8.03
N GLN A 187 -8.70 8.87 -9.32
CA GLN A 187 -9.94 9.18 -10.04
C GLN A 187 -10.18 8.22 -11.22
N PRO A 188 -11.32 7.49 -11.26
CA PRO A 188 -12.25 7.32 -10.15
C PRO A 188 -11.56 6.63 -8.95
N PRO A 189 -12.09 6.75 -7.72
CA PRO A 189 -11.53 6.06 -6.56
C PRO A 189 -11.41 4.56 -6.81
N LEU A 190 -10.33 3.95 -6.31
CA LEU A 190 -10.18 2.50 -6.35
C LEU A 190 -11.08 1.87 -5.25
N PRO A 191 -11.68 0.68 -5.49
CA PRO A 191 -12.53 0.02 -4.49
C PRO A 191 -11.72 -0.32 -3.24
N GLU A 192 -12.35 -0.43 -2.08
CA GLU A 192 -11.63 -0.83 -0.87
C GLU A 192 -11.01 -2.23 -1.02
N LEU A 193 -9.78 -2.41 -0.53
CA LEU A 193 -9.17 -3.74 -0.49
C LEU A 193 -9.68 -4.52 0.72
N VAL A 194 -10.24 -5.69 0.46
CA VAL A 194 -10.47 -6.69 1.49
C VAL A 194 -9.15 -7.40 1.70
N PHE A 195 -8.44 -7.00 2.76
CA PHE A 195 -7.25 -7.73 3.17
C PHE A 195 -7.68 -9.12 3.64
N PRO A 196 -6.99 -10.20 3.21
CA PRO A 196 -7.23 -11.51 3.78
C PRO A 196 -7.03 -11.38 5.30
N LYS A 197 -8.01 -11.87 6.07
CA LYS A 197 -7.83 -12.00 7.51
C LYS A 197 -6.58 -12.86 7.72
N PRO A 198 -5.70 -12.51 8.69
CA PRO A 198 -4.68 -13.47 9.07
C PRO A 198 -5.42 -14.78 9.36
N GLU A 199 -4.98 -15.87 8.75
CA GLU A 199 -5.38 -17.19 9.20
C GLU A 199 -5.18 -17.16 10.72
N GLU A 200 -6.26 -17.33 11.47
CA GLU A 200 -6.11 -17.67 12.88
C GLU A 200 -5.24 -18.92 12.83
N GLU A 201 -4.00 -18.83 13.31
CA GLU A 201 -3.17 -20.01 13.49
C GLU A 201 -4.02 -20.96 14.32
N GLU A 202 -4.64 -21.92 13.64
CA GLU A 202 -5.30 -23.05 14.22
C GLU A 202 -4.17 -23.77 14.94
N LYS A 203 -4.00 -23.41 16.23
CA LYS A 203 -3.14 -24.10 17.18
C LYS A 203 -3.77 -25.46 17.46
N ASP A 204 -3.84 -26.28 16.43
CA ASP A 204 -3.97 -27.71 16.53
C ASP A 204 -2.56 -28.30 16.42
N ARG A 205 -1.91 -28.42 17.58
CA ARG A 205 -1.04 -29.55 17.97
C ARG A 205 -0.55 -29.40 19.41
#